data_AF-A0A1Q4G0T4-F1
#
_entry.id   AF-A0A1Q4G0T4-F1
#
_cell.length_a   1.000
_cell.length_b   1.000
_cell.length_c   1.000
_cell.angle_alpha   90.00
_cell.angle_beta   90.00
_cell.angle_gamma   90.00
#
_symmetry.space_group_name_H-M   'P 1'
#
loop_
_entity.id
_entity.type
_entity.pdbx_description
1 polymer ?
#
loop_
_entity_poly.entity_id
_entity_poly.type
_entity_poly.pdbx_seq_one_letter_code
_entity_poly.pdbx_strand_id
1 'polypeptide(L)'
;MELLFAEALVDLAESHEISTLTCFFYLAPSVEFGYAGHSVWIALSGSGPLVKAAGDILQEMIPADFIRGSIPLRDVQWRPRIRIAEGKVWIPYDGAEWSPISATDDTSRDVDEEASAVVSAVDESGRMSARVTPRRRKKILNSAQDDVRVGYYQRKIERLLSLPEGSVKFVNPDRSISHPAQLIGSLRSRWEDA
;
A
#
# COMPACT_ATOMS: atom_id res chain seq x y z
N MET A 1 -14.90 -8.21 3.27
CA MET A 1 -14.20 -6.98 2.85
C MET A 1 -13.10 -7.29 1.86
N GLU A 2 -12.16 -8.20 2.17
CA GLU A 2 -11.08 -8.57 1.22
C GLU A 2 -11.57 -9.04 -0.16
N LEU A 3 -12.50 -10.00 -0.23
CA LEU A 3 -13.02 -10.50 -1.51
C LEU A 3 -13.77 -9.42 -2.30
N LEU A 4 -14.70 -8.70 -1.65
CA LEU A 4 -15.43 -7.58 -2.26
C LEU A 4 -14.49 -6.50 -2.82
N PHE A 5 -13.40 -6.21 -2.11
CA PHE A 5 -12.41 -5.26 -2.59
C PHE A 5 -11.60 -5.82 -3.76
N ALA A 6 -11.26 -7.11 -3.74
CA ALA A 6 -10.57 -7.75 -4.84
C ALA A 6 -11.43 -7.81 -6.12
N GLU A 7 -12.73 -8.07 -6.00
CA GLU A 7 -13.70 -8.00 -7.09
C GLU A 7 -13.82 -6.58 -7.66
N ALA A 8 -13.90 -5.56 -6.80
CA ALA A 8 -13.94 -4.16 -7.24
C ALA A 8 -12.66 -3.69 -7.97
N LEU A 9 -11.56 -4.42 -7.80
CA LEU A 9 -10.29 -4.14 -8.49
C LEU A 9 -10.17 -4.81 -9.87
N VAL A 10 -11.11 -5.66 -10.27
CA VAL A 10 -11.04 -6.40 -11.55
C VAL A 10 -11.06 -5.43 -12.74
N ASP A 11 -12.05 -4.55 -12.82
CA ASP A 11 -12.15 -3.53 -13.87
C ASP A 11 -10.91 -2.59 -13.89
N LEU A 12 -10.37 -2.31 -12.70
CA LEU A 12 -9.17 -1.50 -12.55
C LEU A 12 -7.91 -2.23 -13.06
N ALA A 13 -7.83 -3.55 -12.86
CA ALA A 13 -6.74 -4.37 -13.34
C ALA A 13 -6.73 -4.45 -14.87
N GLU A 14 -7.89 -4.70 -15.48
CA GLU A 14 -8.05 -4.79 -16.93
C GLU A 14 -7.65 -3.48 -17.64
N SER A 15 -8.00 -2.34 -17.06
CA SER A 15 -7.63 -1.02 -17.61
C SER A 15 -6.13 -0.69 -17.48
N HIS A 16 -5.34 -1.48 -16.73
CA HIS A 16 -3.95 -1.17 -16.38
C HIS A 16 -3.00 -2.39 -16.54
N GLU A 17 -3.02 -3.05 -17.70
CA GLU A 17 -2.30 -4.31 -17.99
C GLU A 17 -0.82 -4.37 -17.54
N ILE A 18 -0.07 -3.26 -17.66
CA ILE A 18 1.38 -3.22 -17.39
C ILE A 18 1.70 -2.87 -15.92
N SER A 19 0.71 -2.36 -15.17
CA SER A 19 0.94 -1.90 -13.81
C SER A 19 0.80 -3.03 -12.79
N THR A 20 1.53 -2.89 -11.68
CA THR A 20 1.44 -3.84 -10.56
C THR A 20 0.96 -3.12 -9.30
N LEU A 21 0.13 -3.81 -8.54
CA LEU A 21 -0.33 -3.39 -7.21
C LEU A 21 -0.27 -4.60 -6.28
N THR A 22 0.09 -4.39 -5.03
CA THR A 22 0.00 -5.39 -3.97
C THR A 22 -0.63 -4.73 -2.76
N CYS A 23 -1.72 -5.30 -2.30
CA CYS A 23 -2.46 -4.87 -1.13
C CYS A 23 -2.10 -5.78 0.04
N PHE A 24 -1.64 -5.18 1.12
CA PHE A 24 -1.29 -5.86 2.35
C PHE A 24 -2.35 -5.55 3.40
N PHE A 25 -2.72 -6.56 4.16
CA PHE A 25 -3.67 -6.42 5.25
C PHE A 25 -3.00 -6.86 6.54
N TYR A 26 -3.40 -6.18 7.60
CA TYR A 26 -3.09 -6.56 8.96
C TYR A 26 -4.36 -6.42 9.77
N LEU A 27 -4.73 -7.48 10.49
CA LEU A 27 -5.88 -7.51 11.38
C LEU A 27 -5.36 -7.62 12.81
N ALA A 28 -5.81 -6.73 13.69
CA ALA A 28 -5.48 -6.80 15.11
C ALA A 28 -6.58 -6.20 15.97
N PRO A 29 -6.64 -6.57 17.26
CA PRO A 29 -7.50 -5.91 18.24
C PRO A 29 -7.20 -4.41 18.31
N SER A 30 -8.24 -3.62 18.50
CA SER A 30 -8.18 -2.16 18.44
C SER A 30 -9.33 -1.54 19.24
N VAL A 31 -9.12 -0.30 19.69
CA VAL A 31 -10.14 0.55 20.32
C VAL A 31 -10.43 1.81 19.48
N GLU A 32 -10.06 1.78 18.21
CA GLU A 32 -10.35 2.86 17.27
C GLU A 32 -11.86 3.08 17.09
N PHE A 33 -12.23 4.29 16.65
CA PHE A 33 -13.63 4.67 16.40
C PHE A 33 -14.57 4.59 17.61
N GLY A 34 -14.03 4.52 18.83
CA GLY A 34 -14.80 4.57 20.08
C GLY A 34 -15.41 3.24 20.52
N TYR A 35 -15.05 2.13 19.87
CA TYR A 35 -15.51 0.79 20.22
C TYR A 35 -14.33 -0.17 20.34
N ALA A 36 -14.35 -1.03 21.37
CA ALA A 36 -13.40 -2.14 21.46
C ALA A 36 -13.79 -3.22 20.45
N GLY A 37 -12.85 -3.60 19.58
CA GLY A 37 -13.09 -4.56 18.52
C GLY A 37 -11.81 -4.92 17.77
N HIS A 38 -11.94 -5.11 16.46
CA HIS A 38 -10.80 -5.33 15.57
C HIS A 38 -10.76 -4.25 14.51
N SER A 39 -9.55 -3.83 14.13
CA SER A 39 -9.33 -2.96 12.99
C SER A 39 -8.52 -3.69 11.94
N VAL A 40 -8.76 -3.32 10.68
CA VAL A 40 -7.97 -3.77 9.54
C VAL A 40 -7.13 -2.60 9.05
N TRP A 41 -5.82 -2.78 9.05
CA TRP A 41 -4.89 -1.86 8.41
C TRP A 41 -4.58 -2.35 7.02
N ILE A 42 -4.68 -1.45 6.06
CA ILE A 42 -4.46 -1.73 4.64
C ILE A 42 -3.27 -0.90 4.17
N ALA A 43 -2.28 -1.56 3.57
CA ALA A 43 -1.17 -0.89 2.89
C ALA A 43 -1.18 -1.25 1.41
N LEU A 44 -1.06 -0.23 0.56
CA LEU A 44 -1.03 -0.37 -0.89
C LEU A 44 0.39 -0.10 -1.39
N SER A 45 0.93 -1.01 -2.19
CA SER A 45 2.26 -0.87 -2.79
C SER A 45 2.19 -1.18 -4.27
N GLY A 46 2.62 -0.27 -5.14
CA GLY A 46 2.49 -0.46 -6.57
C GLY A 46 2.71 0.80 -7.39
N SER A 47 2.18 0.82 -8.60
CA SER A 47 2.18 2.02 -9.43
C SER A 47 1.33 3.12 -8.79
N GLY A 48 1.83 4.37 -8.83
CA GLY A 48 1.14 5.51 -8.20
C GLY A 48 -0.32 5.68 -8.64
N PRO A 49 -0.63 5.60 -9.95
CA PRO A 49 -2.01 5.66 -10.43
C PRO A 49 -2.90 4.54 -9.87
N LEU A 50 -2.44 3.29 -9.87
CA LEU A 50 -3.21 2.17 -9.30
C LEU A 50 -3.39 2.30 -7.80
N VAL A 51 -2.34 2.70 -7.07
CA VAL A 51 -2.42 2.92 -5.62
C VAL A 51 -3.46 3.97 -5.29
N LYS A 52 -3.51 5.06 -6.08
CA LYS A 52 -4.51 6.10 -5.91
C LYS A 52 -5.92 5.56 -6.20
N ALA A 53 -6.13 4.96 -7.37
CA ALA A 53 -7.44 4.45 -7.77
C ALA A 53 -7.97 3.37 -6.80
N ALA A 54 -7.12 2.43 -6.37
CA ALA A 54 -7.48 1.43 -5.37
C ALA A 54 -7.77 2.06 -3.99
N GLY A 55 -7.07 3.14 -3.63
CA GLY A 55 -7.37 3.92 -2.44
C GLY A 55 -8.71 4.65 -2.51
N ASP A 56 -9.06 5.20 -3.68
CA ASP A 56 -10.34 5.86 -3.93
C ASP A 56 -11.49 4.83 -3.80
N ILE A 57 -11.36 3.63 -4.40
CA ILE A 57 -12.32 2.52 -4.25
C ILE A 57 -12.51 2.14 -2.76
N LEU A 58 -11.43 2.01 -1.98
CA LEU A 58 -11.55 1.71 -0.55
C LEU A 58 -12.31 2.78 0.23
N GLN A 59 -12.15 4.05 -0.14
CA GLN A 59 -12.86 5.15 0.50
C GLN A 59 -14.34 5.18 0.15
N GLU A 60 -14.72 4.73 -1.05
CA GLU A 60 -16.13 4.60 -1.45
C GLU A 60 -16.81 3.39 -0.78
N MET A 61 -16.08 2.29 -0.60
CA MET A 61 -16.63 1.05 -0.02
C MET A 61 -16.87 1.12 1.50
N ILE A 62 -16.16 1.99 2.21
CA ILE A 62 -16.19 2.05 3.68
C ILE A 62 -16.73 3.41 4.10
N PRO A 63 -17.71 3.49 5.03
CA PRO A 63 -18.19 4.78 5.50
C PRO A 63 -17.05 5.59 6.12
N ALA A 64 -17.00 6.90 5.83
CA ALA A 64 -15.89 7.76 6.24
C ALA A 64 -15.61 7.76 7.75
N ASP A 65 -16.65 7.56 8.57
CA ASP A 65 -16.53 7.46 10.03
C ASP A 65 -15.71 6.25 10.50
N PHE A 66 -15.51 5.24 9.65
CA PHE A 66 -14.74 4.03 9.92
C PHE A 66 -13.41 3.98 9.15
N ILE A 67 -12.95 5.13 8.61
CA ILE A 67 -11.67 5.24 7.92
C ILE A 67 -10.75 6.19 8.67
N ARG A 68 -9.50 5.76 8.93
CA ARG A 68 -8.41 6.63 9.35
C ARG A 68 -7.21 6.42 8.45
N GLY A 69 -6.76 7.50 7.82
CA GLY A 69 -5.54 7.50 7.03
C GLY A 69 -4.28 7.60 7.89
N SER A 70 -3.15 7.15 7.33
CA SER A 70 -1.79 7.52 7.76
C SER A 70 -1.39 7.15 9.20
N ILE A 71 -1.73 5.95 9.68
CA ILE A 71 -1.10 5.39 10.89
C ILE A 71 0.12 4.57 10.46
N PRO A 72 1.36 5.05 10.69
CA PRO A 72 2.55 4.28 10.35
C PRO A 72 2.70 3.13 11.36
N LEU A 73 2.28 1.93 10.95
CA LEU A 73 2.59 0.72 11.69
C LEU A 73 4.03 0.27 11.39
N ARG A 74 4.90 0.40 12.38
CA ARG A 74 6.25 -0.18 12.37
C ARG A 74 6.20 -1.57 13.00
N ASP A 75 7.00 -2.50 12.47
CA ASP A 75 7.19 -3.85 13.01
C ASP A 75 5.94 -4.74 13.06
N VAL A 76 5.05 -4.56 12.08
CA VAL A 76 3.84 -5.35 11.93
C VAL A 76 4.01 -6.44 10.87
N GLN A 77 3.43 -7.62 11.12
CA GLN A 77 3.39 -8.71 10.14
C GLN A 77 2.35 -8.41 9.04
N TRP A 78 2.76 -7.58 8.08
CA TRP A 78 2.00 -7.35 6.86
C TRP A 78 1.88 -8.63 6.05
N ARG A 79 0.65 -9.02 5.71
CA ARG A 79 0.39 -10.15 4.83
C ARG A 79 -0.12 -9.64 3.48
N PRO A 80 0.49 -10.02 2.36
CA PRO A 80 -0.07 -9.71 1.05
C PRO A 80 -1.38 -10.50 0.89
N ARG A 81 -2.48 -9.82 0.54
CA ARG A 81 -3.81 -10.44 0.38
C ARG A 81 -4.39 -10.27 -1.01
N ILE A 82 -3.98 -9.24 -1.74
CA ILE A 82 -4.44 -9.01 -3.11
C ILE A 82 -3.25 -8.54 -3.93
N ARG A 83 -3.15 -9.01 -5.17
CA ARG A 83 -2.13 -8.57 -6.10
C ARG A 83 -2.77 -8.31 -7.46
N ILE A 84 -2.48 -7.16 -8.05
CA ILE A 84 -2.75 -6.90 -9.46
C ILE A 84 -1.45 -7.11 -10.23
N ALA A 85 -1.49 -7.99 -11.22
CA ALA A 85 -0.39 -8.22 -12.15
C ALA A 85 -0.96 -8.77 -13.46
N GLU A 86 -0.39 -8.34 -14.58
CA GLU A 86 -0.74 -8.82 -15.93
C GLU A 86 -2.23 -8.61 -16.25
N GLY A 87 -2.77 -7.46 -15.84
CA GLY A 87 -4.18 -7.12 -16.03
C GLY A 87 -5.16 -7.97 -15.22
N LYS A 88 -4.69 -8.82 -14.29
CA LYS A 88 -5.53 -9.71 -13.47
C LYS A 88 -5.37 -9.42 -11.99
N VAL A 89 -6.44 -9.69 -11.24
CA VAL A 89 -6.44 -9.67 -9.78
C VAL A 89 -6.18 -11.08 -9.26
N TRP A 90 -5.29 -11.18 -8.29
CA TRP A 90 -4.86 -12.44 -7.68
C TRP A 90 -5.08 -12.38 -6.17
N ILE A 91 -5.57 -13.47 -5.60
CA ILE A 91 -5.74 -13.67 -4.14
C ILE A 91 -4.99 -14.93 -3.69
N PRO A 92 -4.51 -14.99 -2.43
CA PRO A 92 -3.85 -16.18 -1.92
C PRO A 92 -4.88 -17.30 -1.69
N TYR A 93 -4.64 -18.48 -2.28
CA TYR A 93 -5.50 -19.66 -2.14
C TYR A 93 -5.22 -20.41 -0.82
N ASP A 94 -3.95 -20.68 -0.52
CA ASP A 94 -3.54 -21.46 0.67
C ASP A 94 -2.37 -20.81 1.46
N GLY A 95 -2.07 -19.54 1.17
CA GLY A 95 -0.96 -18.80 1.79
C GLY A 95 0.41 -19.02 1.14
N ALA A 96 0.54 -19.97 0.21
CA ALA A 96 1.71 -20.14 -0.66
C ALA A 96 1.37 -19.87 -2.13
N GLU A 97 0.18 -20.26 -2.57
CA GLU A 97 -0.27 -20.17 -3.95
C GLU A 97 -1.23 -18.99 -4.17
N TRP A 98 -1.21 -18.43 -5.38
CA TRP A 98 -2.03 -17.30 -5.81
C TRP A 98 -3.00 -17.75 -6.91
N SER A 99 -4.29 -17.50 -6.72
CA SER A 99 -5.34 -17.79 -7.71
C SER A 99 -5.89 -16.50 -8.30
N PRO A 100 -6.10 -16.42 -9.63
CA PRO A 100 -6.72 -15.27 -10.25
C PRO A 100 -8.22 -15.23 -9.89
N ILE A 101 -8.76 -14.03 -9.71
CA ILE A 101 -10.21 -13.81 -9.67
C ILE A 101 -10.68 -13.66 -11.11
N SER A 102 -11.51 -14.58 -11.59
CA SER A 102 -12.30 -14.36 -12.80
C SER A 102 -13.54 -13.53 -12.43
N ALA A 103 -13.88 -12.53 -13.26
CA ALA A 103 -15.12 -11.74 -13.13
C ALA A 103 -16.41 -12.60 -13.25
N THR A 104 -16.26 -13.89 -13.54
CA THR A 104 -17.32 -14.87 -13.69
C THR A 104 -16.87 -16.17 -13.03
N ASP A 105 -17.08 -16.31 -11.73
CA ASP A 105 -17.36 -17.65 -11.18
C ASP A 105 -18.24 -17.53 -9.93
N ASP A 106 -19.52 -17.32 -10.20
CA ASP A 106 -20.60 -17.58 -9.27
C ASP A 106 -20.80 -19.11 -9.24
N THR A 107 -19.87 -19.84 -8.63
CA THR A 107 -19.99 -21.30 -8.47
C THR A 107 -19.73 -21.70 -7.03
N SER A 108 -20.85 -21.93 -6.35
CA SER A 108 -21.08 -22.94 -5.32
C SER A 108 -19.85 -23.69 -4.79
N ARG A 109 -19.71 -23.61 -3.46
CA ARG A 109 -19.15 -24.69 -2.65
C ARG A 109 -19.69 -26.04 -3.14
N ASP A 110 -18.84 -26.87 -3.71
CA ASP A 110 -18.98 -28.32 -3.68
C ASP A 110 -17.61 -28.94 -3.44
N VAL A 111 -17.63 -29.95 -2.58
CA VAL A 111 -16.51 -30.67 -1.99
C VAL A 111 -16.24 -31.91 -2.85
N ASP A 112 -14.98 -32.40 -2.82
CA ASP A 112 -14.48 -33.67 -3.39
C ASP A 112 -14.25 -33.67 -4.93
N GLU A 113 -13.25 -34.31 -5.55
CA GLU A 113 -12.37 -35.43 -5.19
C GLU A 113 -11.16 -35.45 -6.18
N GLU A 114 -10.12 -36.23 -5.88
CA GLU A 114 -8.87 -36.43 -6.64
C GLU A 114 -9.02 -36.67 -8.17
N ALA A 115 -8.04 -36.17 -8.94
CA ALA A 115 -7.47 -36.93 -10.06
C ALA A 115 -6.04 -36.47 -10.41
N SER A 116 -5.10 -37.38 -10.20
CA SER A 116 -3.69 -37.32 -10.60
C SER A 116 -3.49 -37.25 -12.13
N ALA A 117 -2.52 -36.46 -12.60
CA ALA A 117 -1.64 -36.86 -13.71
C ALA A 117 -0.33 -36.05 -13.75
N VAL A 118 0.79 -36.75 -13.53
CA VAL A 118 2.17 -36.36 -13.78
C VAL A 118 2.52 -36.45 -15.27
N VAL A 119 3.30 -35.51 -15.80
CA VAL A 119 4.39 -35.80 -16.75
C VAL A 119 5.53 -34.79 -16.61
N SER A 120 6.75 -35.32 -16.38
CA SER A 120 8.02 -34.60 -16.45
C SER A 120 8.50 -34.43 -17.89
N ALA A 121 9.27 -33.37 -18.14
CA ALA A 121 10.38 -33.41 -19.10
C ALA A 121 11.54 -32.54 -18.59
N VAL A 122 12.71 -33.16 -18.45
CA VAL A 122 14.01 -32.52 -18.25
C VAL A 122 14.71 -32.52 -19.61
N ASP A 123 15.39 -31.43 -20.00
CA ASP A 123 16.73 -31.56 -20.59
C ASP A 123 17.62 -30.32 -20.39
N GLU A 124 18.90 -30.63 -20.32
CA GLU A 124 20.12 -29.86 -20.09
C GLU A 124 20.62 -29.08 -21.32
N SER A 125 21.35 -28.00 -21.03
CA SER A 125 22.41 -27.39 -21.86
C SER A 125 22.01 -26.49 -23.05
N GLY A 126 22.07 -25.16 -22.82
CA GLY A 126 21.89 -24.18 -23.90
C GLY A 126 22.05 -22.67 -23.55
N ARG A 127 22.97 -22.32 -22.65
CA ARG A 127 23.62 -20.99 -22.50
C ARG A 127 22.81 -19.70 -22.86
N MET A 128 22.39 -18.93 -21.85
CA MET A 128 22.53 -17.46 -21.83
C MET A 128 22.52 -16.95 -20.38
N SER A 129 23.71 -16.61 -19.86
CA SER A 129 23.86 -15.96 -18.55
C SER A 129 23.47 -14.48 -18.69
N ALA A 130 22.21 -14.15 -18.40
CA ALA A 130 21.80 -12.76 -18.20
C ALA A 130 22.35 -12.28 -16.85
N ARG A 131 23.50 -11.62 -16.88
CA ARG A 131 24.06 -10.95 -15.69
C ARG A 131 23.18 -9.74 -15.38
N VAL A 132 22.16 -9.94 -14.54
CA VAL A 132 21.31 -8.85 -14.02
C VAL A 132 22.17 -7.98 -13.13
N THR A 133 22.58 -6.82 -13.63
CA THR A 133 23.11 -5.77 -12.77
C THR A 133 21.96 -5.28 -11.90
N PRO A 134 22.10 -5.24 -10.56
CA PRO A 134 21.06 -4.69 -9.72
C PRO A 134 20.89 -3.20 -10.09
N ARG A 135 19.76 -2.88 -10.73
CA ARG A 135 19.33 -1.49 -10.91
C ARG A 135 19.27 -0.91 -9.51
N ARG A 136 20.16 0.06 -9.23
CA ARG A 136 20.27 0.78 -7.96
C ARG A 136 18.88 1.36 -7.67
N ARG A 137 18.10 0.66 -6.83
CA ARG A 137 16.76 1.10 -6.44
C ARG A 137 16.91 2.50 -5.88
N LYS A 138 16.32 3.51 -6.53
CA LYS A 138 16.14 4.81 -5.90
C LYS A 138 15.33 4.52 -4.63
N LYS A 139 15.94 4.69 -3.45
CA LYS A 139 15.21 4.63 -2.18
C LYS A 139 14.04 5.58 -2.33
N ILE A 140 12.82 5.04 -2.38
CA ILE A 140 11.61 5.83 -2.22
C ILE A 140 11.62 6.24 -0.76
N LEU A 141 12.24 7.39 -0.47
CA LEU A 141 12.28 7.96 0.86
C LEU A 141 10.88 8.54 1.12
N ASN A 142 10.02 7.74 1.76
CA ASN A 142 8.75 8.21 2.33
C ASN A 142 8.95 9.14 3.54
N SER A 143 10.20 9.27 4.02
CA SER A 143 10.61 10.22 5.05
C SER A 143 10.62 11.64 4.50
N ALA A 144 10.33 12.62 5.38
CA ALA A 144 10.57 14.01 5.05
C ALA A 144 12.05 14.20 4.65
N GLN A 145 12.29 14.70 3.44
CA GLN A 145 13.64 14.81 2.91
C GLN A 145 14.35 16.01 3.53
N ASP A 146 15.62 15.84 3.88
CA ASP A 146 16.37 16.85 4.62
C ASP A 146 16.62 18.14 3.82
N ASP A 147 16.66 18.05 2.49
CA ASP A 147 16.85 19.16 1.54
C ASP A 147 15.56 19.91 1.20
N VAL A 148 14.41 19.44 1.68
CA VAL A 148 13.11 20.06 1.41
C VAL A 148 12.80 21.12 2.47
N ARG A 149 12.14 22.21 2.05
CA ARG A 149 11.72 23.30 2.94
C ARG A 149 10.47 22.93 3.75
N VAL A 150 10.37 23.45 4.96
CA VAL A 150 9.19 23.31 5.84
C VAL A 150 7.91 23.74 5.15
N GLY A 151 7.94 24.84 4.39
CA GLY A 151 6.79 25.35 3.66
C GLY A 151 6.23 24.41 2.60
N TYR A 152 7.05 23.48 2.07
CA TYR A 152 6.55 22.43 1.18
C TYR A 152 5.62 21.47 1.93
N TYR A 153 6.02 21.03 3.13
CA TYR A 153 5.22 20.12 3.94
C TYR A 153 4.00 20.79 4.55
N GLN A 154 4.09 22.08 4.94
CA GLN A 154 2.92 22.85 5.39
C GLN A 154 1.81 22.84 4.33
N ARG A 155 2.13 23.25 3.10
CA ARG A 155 1.17 23.24 1.98
C ARG A 155 0.69 21.84 1.63
N LYS A 156 1.56 20.83 1.74
CA LYS A 156 1.18 19.43 1.48
C LYS A 156 0.15 18.94 2.49
N ILE A 157 0.32 19.27 3.77
CA ILE A 157 -0.63 18.93 4.85
C ILE A 157 -1.92 19.72 4.67
N GLU A 158 -1.85 21.02 4.40
CA GLU A 158 -3.02 21.86 4.14
C GLU A 158 -3.90 21.31 3.02
N ARG A 159 -3.29 20.91 1.90
CA ARG A 159 -4.02 20.29 0.79
C ARG A 159 -4.59 18.92 1.14
N LEU A 160 -3.84 18.10 1.87
CA LEU A 160 -4.25 16.74 2.22
C LEU A 160 -5.42 16.74 3.20
N LEU A 161 -5.44 17.72 4.12
CA LEU A 161 -6.47 17.86 5.16
C LEU A 161 -7.52 18.94 4.83
N SER A 162 -7.50 19.51 3.62
CA SER A 162 -8.40 20.58 3.19
C SER A 162 -8.44 21.79 4.15
N LEU A 163 -7.28 22.17 4.69
CA LEU A 163 -7.13 23.29 5.61
C LEU A 163 -6.86 24.61 4.86
N PRO A 164 -7.23 25.77 5.44
CA PRO A 164 -6.86 27.07 4.89
C PRO A 164 -5.35 27.24 4.74
N GLU A 165 -4.91 27.97 3.72
CA GLU A 165 -3.49 28.24 3.50
C GLU A 165 -2.88 29.01 4.68
N GLY A 166 -1.73 28.55 5.17
CA GLY A 166 -1.03 29.12 6.33
C GLY A 166 -1.53 28.65 7.69
N SER A 167 -2.49 27.72 7.75
CA SER A 167 -3.03 27.18 9.00
C SER A 167 -2.09 26.18 9.68
N VAL A 168 -1.17 25.55 8.93
CA VAL A 168 -0.26 24.53 9.47
C VAL A 168 1.07 25.18 9.88
N LYS A 169 1.47 24.99 11.14
CA LYS A 169 2.74 25.50 11.69
C LYS A 169 3.55 24.36 12.30
N PHE A 170 4.86 24.35 12.00
CA PHE A 170 5.81 23.45 12.64
C PHE A 170 6.35 24.11 13.89
N VAL A 171 6.16 23.47 15.04
CA VAL A 171 6.60 23.98 16.34
C VAL A 171 7.80 23.18 16.81
N ASN A 172 8.85 23.88 17.21
CA ASN A 172 10.07 23.29 17.76
C ASN A 172 9.86 22.86 19.23
N PRO A 173 10.74 22.01 19.79
CA PRO A 173 10.71 21.61 21.20
C PRO A 173 10.71 22.80 22.18
N ASP A 174 11.41 23.88 21.81
CA ASP A 174 11.46 25.16 22.53
C ASP A 174 10.18 26.02 22.37
N ARG A 175 9.14 25.49 21.72
CA ARG A 175 7.87 26.14 21.36
C ARG A 175 8.00 27.27 20.33
N SER A 176 9.17 27.49 19.75
CA SER A 176 9.32 28.45 18.65
C SER A 176 8.69 27.92 17.36
N ILE A 177 8.16 28.83 16.54
CA ILE A 177 7.57 28.47 15.25
C ILE A 177 8.67 28.42 14.18
N SER A 178 8.75 27.31 13.47
CA SER A 178 9.70 27.13 12.37
C SER A 178 9.28 27.97 11.17
N HIS A 179 10.26 28.63 10.56
CA HIS A 179 10.00 29.48 9.40
C HIS A 179 9.82 28.63 8.14
N PRO A 180 8.87 28.94 7.24
CA PRO A 180 8.60 28.14 6.03
C PRO A 180 9.81 27.96 5.09
N ALA A 181 10.79 28.86 5.16
CA ALA A 181 12.01 28.81 4.35
C ALA A 181 13.11 27.89 4.93
N GLN A 182 12.97 27.43 6.17
CA GLN A 182 13.94 26.53 6.78
C GLN A 182 13.89 25.14 6.15
N LEU A 183 15.02 24.44 6.17
CA LEU A 183 15.15 23.06 5.69
C LEU A 183 14.77 22.07 6.79
N ILE A 184 14.18 20.94 6.39
CA ILE A 184 13.85 19.85 7.31
C ILE A 184 15.11 19.29 7.99
N GLY A 185 16.24 19.20 7.26
CA GLY A 185 17.51 18.75 7.84
C GLY A 185 17.99 19.65 8.99
N SER A 186 17.79 20.98 8.87
CA SER A 186 18.13 21.92 9.94
C SER A 186 17.22 21.77 11.17
N LEU A 187 15.95 21.43 10.97
CA LEU A 187 15.04 21.11 12.09
C LEU A 187 15.45 19.80 12.78
N ARG A 188 15.79 18.77 12.00
CA ARG A 188 16.20 17.46 12.52
C ARG A 188 17.44 17.57 13.40
N SER A 189 18.50 18.22 12.92
CA SER A 189 19.72 18.45 13.72
C SER A 189 19.41 19.15 15.04
N ARG A 190 18.57 20.19 15.01
CA ARG A 190 18.14 20.90 16.23
C ARG A 190 17.36 20.04 17.22
N TRP A 191 16.70 18.98 16.78
CA TRP A 191 15.93 18.08 17.64
C TRP A 191 16.76 16.88 18.13
N GLU A 192 17.85 16.55 17.43
CA GLU A 192 18.82 15.54 17.88
C GLU A 192 19.79 16.12 18.93
N ASP A 193 20.07 17.43 18.87
CA ASP A 193 20.96 18.15 19.78
C ASP A 193 20.26 18.70 21.05
N ALA A 194 18.94 18.60 21.17
CA ALA A 194 18.12 19.17 22.26
C ALA A 194 17.61 18.09 23.23
#